data_AF-A0A2D8QEM1-F1
#
_entry.id   AF-A0A2D8QEM1-F1
#
_cell.length_a   1.000
_cell.length_b   1.000
_cell.length_c   1.000
_cell.angle_alpha   90.00
_cell.angle_beta   90.00
_cell.angle_gamma   90.00
#
_symmetry.space_group_name_H-M   'P 1'
#
loop_
_entity.id
_entity.type
_entity.pdbx_description
1 polymer ?
#
loop_
_entity_poly.entity_id
_entity_poly.type
_entity_poly.pdbx_seq_one_letter_code
_entity_poly.pdbx_strand_id
1 'polypeptide(L)'
;MQMTARDTTVLHRLVASVAGPARTDSLMTTMVVHPALAGATGDRASRAVIAQALNMLLFADLIDRVPAAAAYVAERVAAGGTLCHDHGAVRTVAMAGQGALPAGEAAITRILEPLGYAQVGHYPLDRLKMTGRSYAQKDLPEDIAQFFVSELHPERFGPDFEAAVLRVTGSSRDPLTAEAAAALDRLAAEGTLDIVTATALLPVLVGCFDRQHDVPALADYEALKAQSAEMAWIATEGNAFNHATDRVADVEALAEAERAAGRPIKDKVEVSASGRVRQTAYRAAEVERPFRDASGNIVTRIVPGSFYEFITRDPLPETLATETGRRLDLGFDSSNAQGIFKMTAAA
;
A
#
# COMPACT_ATOMS: atom_id res chain seq x y z
N MET A 1 -28.71 4.98 -19.08
CA MET A 1 -27.35 4.57 -19.48
C MET A 1 -27.38 3.06 -19.63
N GLN A 2 -27.02 2.53 -20.79
CA GLN A 2 -27.13 1.09 -21.08
C GLN A 2 -25.94 0.39 -20.39
N MET A 3 -26.19 -0.53 -19.45
CA MET A 3 -25.14 -1.29 -18.77
C MET A 3 -24.31 -2.06 -19.81
N THR A 4 -22.99 -1.87 -19.78
CA THR A 4 -22.07 -2.66 -20.62
C THR A 4 -21.86 -4.04 -20.01
N ALA A 5 -21.36 -5.01 -20.78
CA ALA A 5 -20.99 -6.33 -20.24
C ALA A 5 -19.98 -6.25 -19.07
N ARG A 6 -19.17 -5.18 -19.05
CA ARG A 6 -18.19 -4.90 -18.00
C ARG A 6 -18.84 -4.47 -16.67
N ASP A 7 -19.98 -3.79 -16.73
CA ASP A 7 -20.72 -3.28 -15.56
C ASP A 7 -21.38 -4.41 -14.75
N THR A 8 -21.34 -5.65 -15.27
CA THR A 8 -21.98 -6.82 -14.67
C THR A 8 -21.01 -7.73 -13.92
N THR A 9 -19.71 -7.46 -14.00
CA THR A 9 -18.69 -8.32 -13.39
C THR A 9 -18.63 -8.11 -11.88
N VAL A 10 -18.26 -9.16 -11.15
CA VAL A 10 -18.16 -9.17 -9.70
C VAL A 10 -17.17 -8.08 -9.24
N LEU A 11 -16.00 -7.98 -9.90
CA LEU A 11 -14.99 -6.98 -9.58
C LEU A 11 -15.52 -5.56 -9.77
N HIS A 12 -16.18 -5.27 -10.90
CA HIS A 12 -16.76 -3.95 -11.16
C HIS A 12 -17.78 -3.57 -10.08
N ARG A 13 -18.71 -4.48 -9.77
CA ARG A 13 -19.74 -4.27 -8.74
C ARG A 13 -19.14 -3.98 -7.36
N LEU A 14 -18.08 -4.69 -6.98
CA LEU A 14 -17.37 -4.47 -5.71
C LEU A 14 -16.67 -3.10 -5.69
N VAL A 15 -15.90 -2.75 -6.72
CA VAL A 15 -15.21 -1.45 -6.75
C VAL A 15 -16.24 -0.31 -6.80
N ALA A 16 -17.33 -0.47 -7.57
CA ALA A 16 -18.40 0.53 -7.69
C ALA A 16 -19.19 0.75 -6.41
N SER A 17 -19.27 -0.23 -5.50
CA SER A 17 -19.95 -0.04 -4.22
C SER A 17 -19.20 0.91 -3.27
N VAL A 18 -17.91 1.16 -3.52
CA VAL A 18 -17.06 2.06 -2.72
C VAL A 18 -16.70 3.32 -3.50
N ALA A 19 -16.20 3.17 -4.72
CA ALA A 19 -15.70 4.28 -5.54
C ALA A 19 -16.80 5.00 -6.36
N GLY A 20 -17.96 4.38 -6.52
CA GLY A 20 -19.01 4.81 -7.43
C GLY A 20 -18.71 4.46 -8.91
N PRO A 21 -19.74 4.45 -9.78
CA PRO A 21 -19.61 3.88 -11.13
C PRO A 21 -18.54 4.55 -12.01
N ALA A 22 -18.51 5.89 -12.06
CA ALA A 22 -17.60 6.62 -12.93
C ALA A 22 -16.13 6.39 -12.56
N ARG A 23 -15.82 6.35 -11.26
CA ARG A 23 -14.46 6.09 -10.79
C ARG A 23 -14.07 4.63 -11.02
N THR A 24 -15.00 3.69 -10.86
CA THR A 24 -14.78 2.28 -11.21
C THR A 24 -14.45 2.11 -12.68
N ASP A 25 -15.21 2.73 -13.59
CA ASP A 25 -14.96 2.61 -15.03
C ASP A 25 -13.56 3.13 -15.41
N SER A 26 -13.16 4.24 -14.79
CA SER A 26 -11.81 4.80 -14.92
C SER A 26 -10.75 3.82 -14.42
N LEU A 27 -10.89 3.29 -13.20
CA LEU A 27 -9.93 2.34 -12.61
C LEU A 27 -9.82 1.05 -13.43
N MET A 28 -10.95 0.48 -13.84
CA MET A 28 -10.97 -0.73 -14.65
C MET A 28 -10.24 -0.51 -15.98
N THR A 29 -10.37 0.67 -16.60
CA THR A 29 -9.70 0.99 -17.87
C THR A 29 -8.21 1.30 -17.67
N THR A 30 -7.87 1.93 -16.56
CA THR A 30 -6.52 2.40 -16.25
C THR A 30 -5.60 1.26 -15.82
N MET A 31 -6.11 0.32 -15.03
CA MET A 31 -5.29 -0.73 -14.41
C MET A 31 -5.30 -2.02 -15.24
N VAL A 32 -4.13 -2.65 -15.34
CA VAL A 32 -4.01 -4.02 -15.83
C VAL A 32 -4.66 -4.95 -14.80
N VAL A 33 -5.70 -5.67 -15.21
CA VAL A 33 -6.41 -6.64 -14.38
C VAL A 33 -6.39 -7.99 -15.10
N HIS A 34 -5.98 -9.04 -14.37
CA HIS A 34 -5.93 -10.38 -14.93
C HIS A 34 -7.31 -10.79 -15.51
N PRO A 35 -7.39 -11.38 -16.73
CA PRO A 35 -8.65 -11.66 -17.40
C PRO A 35 -9.65 -12.49 -16.58
N ALA A 36 -9.16 -13.44 -15.79
CA ALA A 36 -10.02 -14.25 -14.92
C ALA A 36 -10.73 -13.44 -13.83
N LEU A 37 -10.14 -12.33 -13.37
CA LEU A 37 -10.76 -11.43 -12.40
C LEU A 37 -11.67 -10.43 -13.11
N ALA A 38 -11.20 -9.86 -14.22
CA ALA A 38 -11.95 -8.88 -15.01
C ALA A 38 -13.24 -9.46 -15.58
N GLY A 39 -13.24 -10.74 -15.96
CA GLY A 39 -14.39 -11.47 -16.50
C GLY A 39 -15.20 -12.26 -15.47
N ALA A 40 -14.91 -12.16 -14.18
CA ALA A 40 -15.64 -12.91 -13.16
C ALA A 40 -17.11 -12.45 -13.08
N THR A 41 -18.05 -13.35 -13.31
CA THR A 41 -19.50 -13.11 -13.27
C THR A 41 -20.19 -13.94 -12.20
N GLY A 42 -21.41 -13.55 -11.80
CA GLY A 42 -22.23 -14.29 -10.85
C GLY A 42 -22.49 -13.52 -9.56
N ASP A 43 -22.80 -14.25 -8.50
CA ASP A 43 -23.19 -13.72 -7.19
C ASP A 43 -22.19 -14.05 -6.07
N ARG A 44 -21.03 -14.63 -6.41
CA ARG A 44 -19.93 -14.89 -5.47
C ARG A 44 -18.65 -14.19 -5.90
N ALA A 45 -17.91 -13.68 -4.92
CA ALA A 45 -16.59 -13.10 -5.09
C ALA A 45 -15.53 -14.02 -4.49
N SER A 46 -14.54 -14.42 -5.29
CA SER A 46 -13.38 -15.14 -4.78
C SER A 46 -12.48 -14.22 -3.97
N ARG A 47 -11.65 -14.79 -3.09
CA ARG A 47 -10.64 -14.03 -2.34
C ARG A 47 -9.71 -13.22 -3.26
N ALA A 48 -9.37 -13.75 -4.44
CA ALA A 48 -8.56 -13.06 -5.45
C ALA A 48 -9.29 -11.83 -6.03
N VAL A 49 -10.60 -11.93 -6.29
CA VAL A 49 -11.41 -10.78 -6.75
C VAL A 49 -11.51 -9.71 -5.67
N ILE A 50 -11.73 -10.10 -4.41
CA ILE A 50 -11.80 -9.16 -3.28
C ILE A 50 -10.42 -8.50 -3.04
N ALA A 51 -9.33 -9.26 -3.11
CA ALA A 51 -7.97 -8.75 -3.00
C ALA A 51 -7.65 -7.73 -4.10
N GLN A 52 -8.02 -8.02 -5.35
CA GLN A 52 -7.86 -7.09 -6.46
C GLN A 52 -8.72 -5.83 -6.26
N ALA A 53 -9.98 -5.96 -5.84
CA ALA A 53 -10.85 -4.83 -5.57
C ALA A 53 -10.26 -3.90 -4.48
N LEU A 54 -9.75 -4.49 -3.39
CA LEU A 54 -9.07 -3.75 -2.33
C LEU A 54 -7.86 -2.98 -2.88
N ASN A 55 -6.97 -3.65 -3.61
CA ASN A 55 -5.78 -3.00 -4.21
C ASN A 55 -6.15 -1.86 -5.16
N MET A 56 -7.21 -2.01 -5.96
CA MET A 56 -7.68 -0.93 -6.85
C MET A 56 -8.17 0.28 -6.06
N LEU A 57 -8.86 0.07 -4.93
CA LEU A 57 -9.36 1.16 -4.08
C LEU A 57 -8.24 1.85 -3.31
N LEU A 58 -7.28 1.10 -2.77
CA LEU A 58 -6.10 1.66 -2.08
C LEU A 58 -5.19 2.41 -3.06
N PHE A 59 -5.04 1.89 -4.28
CA PHE A 59 -4.37 2.61 -5.36
C PHE A 59 -5.07 3.93 -5.67
N ALA A 60 -6.39 3.90 -5.86
CA ALA A 60 -7.16 5.09 -6.19
C ALA A 60 -7.02 6.16 -5.10
N ASP A 61 -7.11 5.75 -3.85
CA ASP A 61 -6.91 6.61 -2.68
C ASP A 61 -5.53 7.27 -2.65
N LEU A 62 -4.47 6.51 -2.96
CA LEU A 62 -3.13 7.07 -3.04
C LEU A 62 -2.99 8.10 -4.16
N ILE A 63 -3.58 7.85 -5.32
CA ILE A 63 -3.55 8.79 -6.44
C ILE A 63 -4.20 10.13 -6.07
N ASP A 64 -5.27 10.14 -5.26
CA ASP A 64 -5.90 11.38 -4.79
C ASP A 64 -4.97 12.21 -3.89
N ARG A 65 -4.06 11.55 -3.17
CA ARG A 65 -3.17 12.19 -2.18
C ARG A 65 -1.79 12.56 -2.73
N VAL A 66 -1.42 12.05 -3.92
CA VAL A 66 -0.09 12.25 -4.51
C VAL A 66 -0.22 12.92 -5.88
N PRO A 67 -0.15 14.26 -5.96
CA PRO A 67 -0.39 15.00 -7.21
C PRO A 67 0.51 14.59 -8.38
N ALA A 68 1.78 14.27 -8.11
CA ALA A 68 2.70 13.80 -9.15
C ALA A 68 2.26 12.44 -9.74
N ALA A 69 1.69 11.56 -8.89
CA ALA A 69 1.13 10.28 -9.33
C ALA A 69 -0.11 10.51 -10.19
N ALA A 70 -1.03 11.38 -9.76
CA ALA A 70 -2.22 11.73 -10.53
C ALA A 70 -1.89 12.27 -11.92
N ALA A 71 -0.88 13.15 -12.01
CA ALA A 71 -0.42 13.68 -13.28
C ALA A 71 0.16 12.58 -14.18
N TYR A 72 1.04 11.72 -13.64
CA TYR A 72 1.59 10.57 -14.38
C TYR A 72 0.50 9.63 -14.89
N VAL A 73 -0.46 9.24 -14.03
CA VAL A 73 -1.57 8.36 -14.40
C VAL A 73 -2.41 8.99 -15.51
N ALA A 74 -2.78 10.27 -15.36
CA ALA A 74 -3.59 10.97 -16.35
C ALA A 74 -2.90 11.05 -17.72
N GLU A 75 -1.60 11.34 -17.74
CA GLU A 75 -0.79 11.39 -18.98
C GLU A 75 -0.65 10.02 -19.62
N ARG A 76 -0.41 8.98 -18.81
CA ARG A 76 -0.30 7.61 -19.29
C ARG A 76 -1.61 7.13 -19.93
N VAL A 77 -2.74 7.40 -19.29
CA VAL A 77 -4.07 7.08 -19.81
C VAL A 77 -4.39 7.88 -21.07
N ALA A 78 -4.07 9.18 -21.09
CA ALA A 78 -4.26 10.03 -22.28
C ALA A 78 -3.45 9.53 -23.49
N ALA A 79 -2.30 8.91 -23.25
CA ALA A 79 -1.48 8.25 -24.28
C ALA A 79 -1.97 6.82 -24.63
N GLY A 80 -3.11 6.37 -24.09
CA GLY A 80 -3.67 5.03 -24.32
C GLY A 80 -2.95 3.91 -23.57
N GLY A 81 -2.13 4.25 -22.57
CA GLY A 81 -1.43 3.30 -21.71
C GLY A 81 -2.26 2.84 -20.51
N THR A 82 -1.76 1.81 -19.85
CA THR A 82 -2.30 1.24 -18.60
C THR A 82 -1.21 1.18 -17.53
N LEU A 83 -1.61 0.92 -16.29
CA LEU A 83 -0.72 0.74 -15.14
C LEU A 83 -0.81 -0.67 -14.57
N CYS A 84 0.33 -1.25 -14.22
CA CYS A 84 0.40 -2.56 -13.58
C CYS A 84 0.76 -2.34 -12.11
N HIS A 85 -0.24 -2.40 -11.22
CA HIS A 85 0.01 -2.18 -9.79
C HIS A 85 0.84 -3.34 -9.22
N ASP A 86 2.11 -3.09 -8.96
CA ASP A 86 3.08 -4.10 -8.53
C ASP A 86 2.89 -4.48 -7.07
N HIS A 87 2.84 -3.46 -6.22
CA HIS A 87 2.67 -3.59 -4.79
C HIS A 87 2.25 -2.26 -4.16
N GLY A 88 1.65 -2.36 -2.97
CA GLY A 88 1.50 -1.25 -2.03
C GLY A 88 2.34 -1.49 -0.79
N ALA A 89 2.88 -0.43 -0.21
CA ALA A 89 3.65 -0.52 1.03
C ALA A 89 2.95 0.20 2.17
N VAL A 90 2.96 -0.41 3.34
CA VAL A 90 2.35 0.12 4.57
C VAL A 90 3.31 0.04 5.73
N ARG A 91 3.10 0.87 6.74
CA ARG A 91 3.87 0.87 7.98
C ARG A 91 2.97 0.59 9.17
N THR A 92 3.53 -0.11 10.15
CA THR A 92 2.92 -0.44 11.44
C THR A 92 3.96 -0.25 12.54
N VAL A 93 3.53 -0.32 13.80
CA VAL A 93 4.40 -0.17 14.97
C VAL A 93 4.29 -1.43 15.81
N ALA A 94 5.42 -2.10 16.06
CA ALA A 94 5.49 -3.32 16.86
C ALA A 94 5.55 -2.98 18.36
N MET A 95 4.42 -2.51 18.91
CA MET A 95 4.32 -2.14 20.31
C MET A 95 2.97 -2.56 20.90
N ALA A 96 2.95 -3.01 22.15
CA ALA A 96 1.71 -3.25 22.88
C ALA A 96 1.11 -1.93 23.40
N GLY A 97 -0.17 -1.95 23.76
CA GLY A 97 -0.82 -0.79 24.38
C GLY A 97 -1.21 0.34 23.41
N GLN A 98 -1.23 0.08 22.10
CA GLN A 98 -1.63 1.02 21.06
C GLN A 98 -3.15 1.18 20.96
N GLY A 99 -3.84 1.29 22.09
CA GLY A 99 -5.30 1.25 22.13
C GLY A 99 -5.84 -0.14 21.75
N ALA A 100 -6.82 -0.16 20.84
CA ALA A 100 -7.50 -1.38 20.39
C ALA A 100 -6.86 -2.02 19.15
N LEU A 101 -5.92 -1.35 18.48
CA LEU A 101 -5.29 -1.88 17.28
C LEU A 101 -4.28 -2.99 17.64
N PRO A 102 -4.27 -4.13 16.93
CA PRO A 102 -3.25 -5.15 17.13
C PRO A 102 -1.83 -4.60 16.90
N ALA A 103 -0.86 -5.13 17.64
CA ALA A 103 0.53 -4.70 17.52
C ALA A 103 1.14 -5.11 16.17
N GLY A 104 1.90 -4.20 15.57
CA GLY A 104 2.74 -4.49 14.42
C GLY A 104 1.96 -4.95 13.19
N GLU A 105 2.53 -5.89 12.45
CA GLU A 105 1.97 -6.43 11.22
C GLU A 105 0.67 -7.20 11.46
N ALA A 106 0.40 -7.66 12.68
CA ALA A 106 -0.84 -8.36 13.01
C ALA A 106 -2.11 -7.52 12.71
N ALA A 107 -1.99 -6.19 12.73
CA ALA A 107 -3.09 -5.30 12.33
C ALA A 107 -3.47 -5.47 10.84
N ILE A 108 -2.50 -5.85 10.00
CA ILE A 108 -2.61 -5.97 8.55
C ILE A 108 -2.73 -7.43 8.11
N THR A 109 -1.92 -8.35 8.65
CA THR A 109 -1.89 -9.76 8.20
C THR A 109 -3.20 -10.49 8.47
N ARG A 110 -3.92 -10.15 9.55
CA ARG A 110 -5.27 -10.68 9.81
C ARG A 110 -6.30 -10.34 8.73
N ILE A 111 -6.00 -9.36 7.86
CA ILE A 111 -6.79 -9.01 6.67
C ILE A 111 -6.21 -9.73 5.44
N LEU A 112 -4.90 -9.67 5.26
CA LEU A 112 -4.23 -10.20 4.07
C LEU A 112 -4.31 -11.73 3.98
N GLU A 113 -4.13 -12.45 5.09
CA GLU A 113 -4.11 -13.92 5.08
C GLU A 113 -5.44 -14.53 4.59
N PRO A 114 -6.62 -14.11 5.08
CA PRO A 114 -7.92 -14.55 4.53
C PRO A 114 -8.14 -14.17 3.06
N LEU A 115 -7.58 -13.05 2.60
CA LEU A 115 -7.61 -12.64 1.19
C LEU A 115 -6.70 -13.52 0.29
N GLY A 116 -5.98 -14.47 0.89
CA GLY A 116 -5.14 -15.43 0.19
C GLY A 116 -3.70 -14.97 0.01
N TYR A 117 -3.25 -13.96 0.76
CA TYR A 117 -1.83 -13.60 0.78
C TYR A 117 -1.03 -14.57 1.66
N ALA A 118 0.25 -14.72 1.34
CA ALA A 118 1.24 -15.36 2.21
C ALA A 118 2.53 -14.54 2.22
N GLN A 119 3.22 -14.57 3.35
CA GLN A 119 4.56 -14.00 3.44
C GLN A 119 5.51 -14.77 2.51
N VAL A 120 6.18 -14.04 1.62
CA VAL A 120 7.15 -14.58 0.66
C VAL A 120 8.53 -13.95 0.80
N GLY A 121 8.68 -12.96 1.67
CA GLY A 121 9.97 -12.31 1.94
C GLY A 121 10.06 -11.73 3.34
N HIS A 122 11.30 -11.65 3.85
CA HIS A 122 11.63 -11.08 5.15
C HIS A 122 12.89 -10.22 5.02
N TYR A 123 12.80 -8.96 5.43
CA TYR A 123 13.80 -7.94 5.15
C TYR A 123 14.11 -7.15 6.43
N PRO A 124 15.19 -7.47 7.15
CA PRO A 124 15.66 -6.65 8.25
C PRO A 124 16.07 -5.25 7.73
N LEU A 125 15.52 -4.21 8.34
CA LEU A 125 15.78 -2.81 7.99
C LEU A 125 16.47 -2.11 9.17
N ASP A 126 17.57 -2.70 9.64
CA ASP A 126 18.21 -2.35 10.92
C ASP A 126 18.57 -0.88 11.07
N ARG A 127 18.96 -0.22 9.97
CA ARG A 127 19.28 1.21 9.99
C ARG A 127 18.09 2.10 10.34
N LEU A 128 16.89 1.65 9.96
CA LEU A 128 15.64 2.33 10.25
C LEU A 128 14.99 1.81 11.53
N LYS A 129 15.59 0.78 12.15
CA LYS A 129 15.04 0.04 13.28
C LYS A 129 13.63 -0.49 12.94
N MET A 130 13.50 -1.04 11.74
CA MET A 130 12.27 -1.65 11.23
C MET A 130 12.51 -3.08 10.74
N THR A 131 11.43 -3.83 10.53
CA THR A 131 11.42 -5.08 9.77
C THR A 131 10.40 -4.96 8.65
N GLY A 132 10.80 -5.20 7.41
CA GLY A 132 9.90 -5.31 6.26
C GLY A 132 9.57 -6.77 5.95
N ARG A 133 8.35 -7.04 5.49
CA ARG A 133 7.94 -8.35 4.97
C ARG A 133 7.08 -8.15 3.73
N SER A 134 7.28 -9.02 2.73
CA SER A 134 6.47 -8.99 1.51
C SER A 134 5.45 -10.12 1.53
N TYR A 135 4.24 -9.81 1.10
CA TYR A 135 3.11 -10.72 1.03
C TYR A 135 2.58 -10.78 -0.41
N ALA A 136 2.58 -11.97 -1.01
CA ALA A 136 2.05 -12.20 -2.36
C ALA A 136 0.76 -13.00 -2.31
N GLN A 137 -0.16 -12.69 -3.23
CA GLN A 137 -1.45 -13.39 -3.34
C GLN A 137 -1.23 -14.79 -3.96
N LYS A 138 -1.75 -15.84 -3.33
CA LYS A 138 -1.45 -17.24 -3.71
C LYS A 138 -2.00 -17.68 -5.06
N ASP A 139 -3.14 -17.15 -5.46
CA ASP A 139 -3.87 -17.56 -6.67
C ASP A 139 -3.30 -16.89 -7.93
N LEU A 140 -2.87 -15.62 -7.84
CA LEU A 140 -2.30 -14.84 -8.94
C LEU A 140 -1.12 -13.97 -8.45
N PRO A 141 0.01 -14.57 -8.03
CA PRO A 141 1.10 -13.88 -7.33
C PRO A 141 1.84 -12.84 -8.17
N GLU A 142 1.77 -12.93 -9.50
CA GLU A 142 2.44 -11.99 -10.41
C GLU A 142 1.50 -10.88 -10.90
N ASP A 143 0.18 -11.10 -10.84
CA ASP A 143 -0.83 -10.18 -11.38
C ASP A 143 -1.56 -9.36 -10.30
N ILE A 144 -1.74 -9.91 -9.10
CA ILE A 144 -2.31 -9.18 -7.97
C ILE A 144 -1.17 -8.53 -7.20
N ALA A 145 -1.29 -7.22 -6.97
CA ALA A 145 -0.29 -6.42 -6.28
C ALA A 145 0.11 -7.03 -4.92
N GLN A 146 1.41 -7.09 -4.63
CA GLN A 146 1.92 -7.52 -3.33
C GLN A 146 1.66 -6.46 -2.24
N PHE A 147 1.76 -6.86 -0.98
CA PHE A 147 1.88 -5.92 0.13
C PHE A 147 3.29 -5.97 0.71
N PHE A 148 3.92 -4.81 0.86
CA PHE A 148 5.13 -4.66 1.67
C PHE A 148 4.76 -4.06 3.03
N VAL A 149 4.73 -4.88 4.08
CA VAL A 149 4.36 -4.46 5.43
C VAL A 149 5.62 -4.24 6.24
N SER A 150 5.80 -3.02 6.75
CA SER A 150 6.97 -2.66 7.57
C SER A 150 6.56 -2.39 9.02
N GLU A 151 7.25 -3.01 9.97
CA GLU A 151 7.07 -2.80 11.40
C GLU A 151 8.20 -1.94 11.96
N LEU A 152 7.88 -0.81 12.60
CA LEU A 152 8.84 -0.07 13.42
C LEU A 152 8.97 -0.71 14.81
N HIS A 153 10.19 -0.69 15.35
CA HIS A 153 10.56 -1.26 16.65
C HIS A 153 10.95 -0.16 17.65
N PRO A 154 9.99 0.43 18.40
CA PRO A 154 10.23 1.53 19.34
C PRO A 154 11.27 1.22 20.43
N GLU A 155 11.36 -0.03 20.87
CA GLU A 155 12.28 -0.48 21.92
C GLU A 155 13.75 -0.31 21.54
N ARG A 156 14.05 -0.16 20.24
CA ARG A 156 15.40 0.12 19.74
C ARG A 156 15.78 1.60 19.81
N PHE A 157 14.88 2.48 20.25
CA PHE A 157 15.12 3.93 20.42
C PHE A 157 15.26 4.37 21.89
N GLY A 158 14.71 3.60 22.82
CA GLY A 158 14.78 3.86 24.25
C GLY A 158 13.48 4.44 24.83
N PRO A 159 13.41 4.55 26.17
CA PRO A 159 12.14 4.70 26.89
C PRO A 159 11.40 6.01 26.59
N ASP A 160 12.11 7.11 26.38
CA ASP A 160 11.48 8.41 26.08
C ASP A 160 10.80 8.40 24.70
N PHE A 161 11.40 7.71 23.74
CA PHE A 161 10.83 7.53 22.40
C PHE A 161 9.62 6.61 22.47
N GLU A 162 9.72 5.46 23.15
CA GLU A 162 8.59 4.56 23.37
C GLU A 162 7.38 5.26 24.02
N ALA A 163 7.64 6.11 25.02
CA ALA A 163 6.59 6.89 25.66
C ALA A 163 5.93 7.89 24.70
N ALA A 164 6.69 8.53 23.80
CA ALA A 164 6.14 9.40 22.76
C ALA A 164 5.32 8.62 21.72
N VAL A 165 5.80 7.45 21.29
CA VAL A 165 5.04 6.55 20.41
C VAL A 165 3.72 6.17 21.07
N LEU A 166 3.73 5.79 22.35
CA LEU A 166 2.53 5.37 23.07
C LEU A 166 1.52 6.51 23.24
N ARG A 167 1.97 7.75 23.46
CA ARG A 167 1.06 8.91 23.49
C ARG A 167 0.40 9.18 22.14
N VAL A 168 1.09 8.89 21.04
CA VAL A 168 0.55 9.01 19.69
C VAL A 168 -0.42 7.87 19.37
N THR A 169 -0.01 6.62 19.60
CA THR A 169 -0.75 5.44 19.14
C THR A 169 -1.74 4.88 20.17
N GLY A 170 -1.69 5.34 21.42
CA GLY A 170 -2.50 4.80 22.52
C GLY A 170 -4.01 5.00 22.36
N SER A 171 -4.44 5.90 21.47
CA SER A 171 -5.85 6.07 21.12
C SER A 171 -6.27 5.36 19.82
N SER A 172 -5.43 4.47 19.27
CA SER A 172 -5.79 3.78 18.03
C SER A 172 -7.04 2.91 18.24
N ARG A 173 -8.02 3.09 17.36
CA ARG A 173 -9.18 2.21 17.26
C ARG A 173 -8.86 0.95 16.45
N ASP A 174 -9.65 -0.10 16.65
CA ASP A 174 -9.66 -1.23 15.72
C ASP A 174 -10.69 -0.96 14.61
N PRO A 175 -10.27 -0.72 13.35
CA PRO A 175 -11.19 -0.50 12.24
C PRO A 175 -11.91 -1.78 11.78
N LEU A 176 -11.40 -2.96 12.13
CA LEU A 176 -11.96 -4.24 11.70
C LEU A 176 -13.11 -4.64 12.61
N THR A 177 -14.35 -4.48 12.14
CA THR A 177 -15.54 -4.84 12.93
C THR A 177 -15.66 -6.35 13.12
N ALA A 178 -16.46 -6.78 14.11
CA ALA A 178 -16.70 -8.20 14.38
C ALA A 178 -17.34 -8.91 13.17
N GLU A 179 -18.26 -8.23 12.46
CA GLU A 179 -18.89 -8.76 11.25
C GLU A 179 -17.89 -8.92 10.11
N ALA A 180 -16.97 -7.96 9.96
CA ALA A 180 -15.91 -8.02 8.97
C ALA A 180 -14.92 -9.15 9.28
N ALA A 181 -14.53 -9.32 10.55
CA ALA A 181 -13.71 -10.43 11.00
C ALA A 181 -14.38 -11.79 10.72
N ALA A 182 -15.68 -11.94 11.04
CA ALA A 182 -16.43 -13.16 10.73
C ALA A 182 -16.54 -13.42 9.21
N ALA A 183 -16.65 -12.37 8.39
CA ALA A 183 -16.64 -12.50 6.93
C ALA A 183 -15.26 -12.94 6.41
N LEU A 184 -14.17 -12.42 6.99
CA LEU A 184 -12.81 -12.87 6.67
C LEU A 184 -12.59 -14.34 7.08
N ASP A 185 -13.08 -14.78 8.24
CA ASP A 185 -13.00 -16.20 8.65
C ASP A 185 -13.72 -17.11 7.64
N ARG A 186 -14.93 -16.72 7.20
CA ARG A 186 -15.64 -17.44 6.13
C ARG A 186 -14.86 -17.44 4.82
N LEU A 187 -14.29 -16.30 4.43
CA LEU A 187 -13.49 -16.19 3.21
C LEU A 187 -12.25 -17.10 3.27
N ALA A 188 -11.58 -17.18 4.43
CA ALA A 188 -10.44 -18.05 4.63
C ALA A 188 -10.82 -19.54 4.51
N ALA A 189 -11.98 -19.93 5.04
CA ALA A 189 -12.48 -21.30 5.00
C ALA A 189 -13.00 -21.73 3.61
N GLU A 190 -13.74 -20.84 2.93
CA GLU A 190 -14.48 -21.17 1.69
C GLU A 190 -13.78 -20.67 0.42
N GLY A 191 -12.81 -19.78 0.54
CA GLY A 191 -12.12 -19.12 -0.59
C GLY A 191 -13.00 -18.13 -1.38
N THR A 192 -14.28 -18.02 -1.06
CA THR A 192 -15.26 -17.15 -1.71
C THR A 192 -16.28 -16.61 -0.70
N LEU A 193 -16.87 -15.45 -0.99
CA LEU A 193 -18.03 -14.90 -0.28
C LEU A 193 -19.16 -14.64 -1.27
N ASP A 194 -20.40 -14.60 -0.81
CA ASP A 194 -21.47 -14.01 -1.61
C ASP A 194 -21.22 -12.50 -1.81
N ILE A 195 -21.73 -11.96 -2.91
CA ILE A 195 -21.46 -10.57 -3.32
C ILE A 195 -21.98 -9.56 -2.29
N VAL A 196 -23.07 -9.87 -1.57
CA VAL A 196 -23.64 -8.96 -0.57
C VAL A 196 -22.68 -8.83 0.61
N THR A 197 -22.20 -9.97 1.14
CA THR A 197 -21.17 -9.98 2.19
C THR A 197 -19.89 -9.30 1.72
N ALA A 198 -19.39 -9.62 0.52
CA ALA A 198 -18.17 -9.01 -0.01
C ALA A 198 -18.29 -7.49 -0.19
N THR A 199 -19.46 -7.01 -0.62
CA THR A 199 -19.78 -5.58 -0.76
C THR A 199 -19.77 -4.87 0.59
N ALA A 200 -20.32 -5.49 1.64
CA ALA A 200 -20.32 -4.93 2.99
C ALA A 200 -18.92 -4.95 3.63
N LEU A 201 -18.11 -5.98 3.31
CA LEU A 201 -16.76 -6.15 3.84
C LEU A 201 -15.78 -5.12 3.27
N LEU A 202 -15.81 -4.88 1.96
CA LEU A 202 -14.80 -4.09 1.26
C LEU A 202 -14.53 -2.68 1.83
N PRO A 203 -15.52 -1.83 2.14
CA PRO A 203 -15.24 -0.52 2.73
C PRO A 203 -14.58 -0.59 4.11
N VAL A 204 -14.89 -1.64 4.90
CA VAL A 204 -14.22 -1.87 6.20
C VAL A 204 -12.75 -2.21 5.98
N LEU A 205 -12.44 -3.06 4.99
CA LEU A 205 -11.05 -3.38 4.65
C LEU A 205 -10.27 -2.16 4.17
N VAL A 206 -10.85 -1.32 3.31
CA VAL A 206 -10.23 -0.05 2.88
C VAL A 206 -9.94 0.83 4.10
N GLY A 207 -10.89 0.97 5.02
CA GLY A 207 -10.72 1.76 6.24
C GLY A 207 -9.64 1.26 7.21
N CYS A 208 -9.15 0.02 7.05
CA CYS A 208 -8.02 -0.49 7.82
C CYS A 208 -6.68 0.13 7.41
N PHE A 209 -6.58 0.66 6.19
CA PHE A 209 -5.39 1.30 5.63
C PHE A 209 -5.46 2.82 5.76
N ASP A 210 -5.61 3.29 7.01
CA ASP A 210 -5.70 4.71 7.36
C ASP A 210 -5.10 4.96 8.76
N ARG A 211 -5.09 6.21 9.20
CA ARG A 211 -4.71 6.57 10.56
C ARG A 211 -5.80 6.22 11.57
N GLN A 212 -5.47 5.30 12.48
CA GLN A 212 -6.42 4.80 13.48
C GLN A 212 -6.36 5.54 14.81
N HIS A 213 -5.27 6.26 15.07
CA HIS A 213 -5.12 7.13 16.24
C HIS A 213 -5.60 8.56 15.97
N ASP A 214 -5.81 9.30 17.05
CA ASP A 214 -6.21 10.70 17.00
C ASP A 214 -5.11 11.59 16.42
N VAL A 215 -5.46 12.86 16.16
CA VAL A 215 -4.51 13.92 15.80
C VAL A 215 -3.36 13.96 16.82
N PRO A 216 -2.09 13.74 16.44
CA PRO A 216 -1.00 13.71 17.43
C PRO A 216 -0.73 15.09 18.05
N ALA A 217 -0.14 15.12 19.25
CA ALA A 217 0.43 16.35 19.78
C ALA A 217 1.65 16.76 18.96
N LEU A 218 1.80 18.06 18.68
CA LEU A 218 2.92 18.58 17.88
C LEU A 218 4.27 18.25 18.54
N ALA A 219 4.34 18.37 19.87
CA ALA A 219 5.56 18.09 20.63
C ALA A 219 5.99 16.61 20.52
N ASP A 220 5.03 15.67 20.55
CA ASP A 220 5.32 14.24 20.38
C ASP A 220 5.80 13.96 18.94
N TYR A 221 5.15 14.55 17.94
CA TYR A 221 5.60 14.44 16.55
C TYR A 221 7.03 14.95 16.36
N GLU A 222 7.37 16.13 16.90
CA GLU A 222 8.71 16.71 16.78
C GLU A 222 9.77 15.87 17.50
N ALA A 223 9.43 15.33 18.69
CA ALA A 223 10.31 14.43 19.43
C ALA A 223 10.57 13.11 18.67
N LEU A 224 9.55 12.54 18.03
CA LEU A 224 9.68 11.35 17.20
C LEU A 224 10.51 11.65 15.94
N LYS A 225 10.21 12.75 15.24
CA LYS A 225 10.92 13.18 14.02
C LYS A 225 12.41 13.38 14.23
N ALA A 226 12.81 13.87 15.40
CA ALA A 226 14.22 14.06 15.74
C ALA A 226 15.03 12.75 15.75
N GLN A 227 14.37 11.59 15.91
CA GLN A 227 15.01 10.28 16.02
C GLN A 227 14.64 9.31 14.89
N SER A 228 13.44 9.41 14.32
CA SER A 228 12.95 8.58 13.21
C SER A 228 11.96 9.34 12.35
N ALA A 229 12.34 9.55 11.08
CA ALA A 229 11.43 10.10 10.07
C ALA A 229 10.27 9.14 9.79
N GLU A 230 10.52 7.83 9.89
CA GLU A 230 9.54 6.78 9.65
C GLU A 230 8.43 6.81 10.71
N MET A 231 8.78 6.92 12.00
CA MET A 231 7.80 7.02 13.07
C MET A 231 7.04 8.36 13.04
N ALA A 232 7.71 9.45 12.69
CA ALA A 232 7.05 10.74 12.50
C ALA A 232 6.01 10.68 11.36
N TRP A 233 6.32 9.96 10.27
CA TRP A 233 5.37 9.71 9.19
C TRP A 233 4.20 8.83 9.66
N ILE A 234 4.47 7.75 10.42
CA ILE A 234 3.40 6.91 10.99
C ILE A 234 2.50 7.74 11.92
N ALA A 235 3.06 8.70 12.67
CA ALA A 235 2.28 9.57 13.54
C ALA A 235 1.24 10.41 12.78
N THR A 236 1.51 10.77 11.52
CA THR A 236 0.59 11.61 10.72
C THR A 236 -0.30 10.80 9.78
N GLU A 237 0.19 9.68 9.24
CA GLU A 237 -0.48 8.90 8.20
C GLU A 237 -0.98 7.52 8.68
N GLY A 238 -0.50 7.04 9.83
CA GLY A 238 -0.85 5.74 10.41
C GLY A 238 -0.53 4.56 9.47
N ASN A 239 -1.57 3.77 9.15
CA ASN A 239 -1.43 2.56 8.32
C ASN A 239 -1.81 2.79 6.85
N ALA A 240 -1.97 4.05 6.42
CA ALA A 240 -2.19 4.38 5.02
C ALA A 240 -1.06 3.86 4.12
N PHE A 241 -1.34 3.74 2.81
CA PHE A 241 -0.32 3.42 1.83
C PHE A 241 0.79 4.47 1.87
N ASN A 242 1.99 4.04 2.24
CA ASN A 242 3.18 4.84 2.16
C ASN A 242 3.53 5.14 0.70
N HIS A 243 3.42 4.13 -0.15
CA HIS A 243 3.51 4.28 -1.59
C HIS A 243 2.74 3.17 -2.30
N ALA A 244 2.43 3.42 -3.56
CA ALA A 244 2.03 2.43 -4.54
C ALA A 244 3.06 2.42 -5.66
N THR A 245 3.24 1.24 -6.24
CA THR A 245 4.26 1.02 -7.27
C THR A 245 3.64 0.55 -8.58
N ASP A 246 4.04 1.18 -9.68
CA ASP A 246 3.74 0.76 -11.05
C ASP A 246 4.87 -0.10 -11.62
N ARG A 247 4.53 -1.28 -12.13
CA ARG A 247 5.46 -2.16 -12.84
C ARG A 247 5.57 -1.71 -14.29
N VAL A 248 6.75 -1.23 -14.65
CA VAL A 248 7.07 -0.72 -15.99
C VAL A 248 8.13 -1.57 -16.67
N ALA A 249 8.09 -1.59 -18.00
CA ALA A 249 9.01 -2.40 -18.80
C ALA A 249 10.48 -1.96 -18.64
N ASP A 250 10.72 -0.65 -18.53
CA ASP A 250 12.05 -0.07 -18.39
C ASP A 250 11.98 1.17 -17.48
N VAL A 251 12.35 0.98 -16.21
CA VAL A 251 12.35 2.03 -15.20
C VAL A 251 13.46 3.07 -15.42
N GLU A 252 14.56 2.72 -16.10
CA GLU A 252 15.65 3.65 -16.39
C GLU A 252 15.22 4.64 -17.46
N ALA A 253 14.66 4.14 -18.57
CA ALA A 253 14.10 4.97 -19.63
C ALA A 253 12.95 5.87 -19.11
N LEU A 254 12.07 5.33 -18.25
CA LEU A 254 11.03 6.13 -17.60
C LEU A 254 11.64 7.22 -16.72
N ALA A 255 12.65 6.90 -15.91
CA ALA A 255 13.29 7.87 -15.03
C ALA A 255 13.96 9.01 -15.81
N GLU A 256 14.57 8.72 -16.96
CA GLU A 256 15.11 9.73 -17.87
C GLU A 256 14.01 10.64 -18.42
N ALA A 257 12.89 10.06 -18.87
CA ALA A 257 11.76 10.81 -19.42
C ALA A 257 11.09 11.71 -18.38
N GLU A 258 10.84 11.20 -17.17
CA GLU A 258 10.28 11.97 -16.07
C GLU A 258 11.21 13.11 -15.65
N ARG A 259 12.53 12.89 -15.59
CA ARG A 259 13.50 13.98 -15.34
C ARG A 259 13.48 15.03 -16.45
N ALA A 260 13.44 14.60 -17.71
CA ALA A 260 13.36 15.51 -18.85
C ALA A 260 12.06 16.34 -18.84
N ALA A 261 10.96 15.78 -18.32
CA ALA A 261 9.69 16.46 -18.10
C ALA A 261 9.67 17.36 -16.83
N GLY A 262 10.78 17.44 -16.08
CA GLY A 262 10.87 18.25 -14.86
C GLY A 262 10.11 17.68 -13.67
N ARG A 263 9.80 16.38 -13.68
CA ARG A 263 9.07 15.70 -12.62
C ARG A 263 9.96 15.38 -11.43
N PRO A 264 9.42 15.30 -10.21
CA PRO A 264 10.21 15.20 -8.99
C PRO A 264 10.70 13.76 -8.73
N ILE A 265 11.22 13.07 -9.73
CA ILE A 265 11.75 11.70 -9.62
C ILE A 265 13.16 11.71 -9.03
N LYS A 266 13.54 10.63 -8.32
CA LYS A 266 14.91 10.46 -7.83
C LYS A 266 15.92 10.43 -8.98
N ASP A 267 17.12 10.95 -8.71
CA ASP A 267 18.23 10.94 -9.68
C ASP A 267 18.78 9.53 -9.96
N LYS A 268 18.67 8.63 -8.97
CA LYS A 268 19.25 7.29 -9.03
C LYS A 268 18.15 6.24 -9.08
N VAL A 269 18.26 5.35 -10.05
CA VAL A 269 17.57 4.06 -10.05
C VAL A 269 18.33 3.13 -9.11
N GLU A 270 17.61 2.53 -8.17
CA GLU A 270 18.11 1.54 -7.24
C GLU A 270 18.03 0.15 -7.89
N VAL A 271 19.12 -0.60 -7.85
CA VAL A 271 19.26 -1.89 -8.53
C VAL A 271 19.57 -2.95 -7.47
N SER A 272 18.78 -4.03 -7.44
CA SER A 272 18.99 -5.12 -6.49
C SER A 272 20.36 -5.77 -6.68
N ALA A 273 20.85 -6.45 -5.65
CA ALA A 273 22.06 -7.26 -5.69
C ALA A 273 22.02 -8.31 -6.82
N SER A 274 20.83 -8.79 -7.16
CA SER A 274 20.62 -9.71 -8.28
C SER A 274 20.60 -9.04 -9.66
N GLY A 275 20.45 -7.71 -9.71
CA GLY A 275 20.23 -6.93 -10.94
C GLY A 275 18.81 -7.02 -11.52
N ARG A 276 17.99 -7.96 -11.04
CA ARG A 276 16.66 -8.29 -11.61
C ARG A 276 15.54 -7.39 -11.13
N VAL A 277 15.72 -6.65 -10.05
CA VAL A 277 14.72 -5.73 -9.53
C VAL A 277 15.33 -4.34 -9.53
N ARG A 278 14.75 -3.44 -10.33
CA ARG A 278 15.20 -2.06 -10.50
C ARG A 278 14.05 -1.13 -10.17
N GLN A 279 14.28 -0.08 -9.40
CA GLN A 279 13.21 0.82 -8.96
C GLN A 279 13.66 2.26 -8.76
N THR A 280 12.70 3.17 -8.84
CA THR A 280 12.86 4.60 -8.53
C THR A 280 11.52 5.16 -8.13
N ALA A 281 11.48 6.36 -7.57
CA ALA A 281 10.24 6.96 -7.08
C ALA A 281 10.22 8.48 -7.29
N TYR A 282 9.02 9.03 -7.34
CA TYR A 282 8.82 10.45 -7.06
C TYR A 282 9.16 10.78 -5.61
N ARG A 283 9.50 12.05 -5.36
CA ARG A 283 9.51 12.61 -4.01
C ARG A 283 8.12 12.57 -3.41
N ALA A 284 8.07 12.35 -2.09
CA ALA A 284 6.82 12.37 -1.35
C ALA A 284 6.12 13.71 -1.52
N ALA A 285 4.80 13.64 -1.68
CA ALA A 285 3.96 14.82 -1.69
C ALA A 285 4.05 15.49 -0.32
N GLU A 286 4.20 16.80 -0.30
CA GLU A 286 4.02 17.58 0.92
C GLU A 286 2.53 17.72 1.19
N VAL A 287 2.10 17.38 2.41
CA VAL A 287 0.68 17.37 2.79
C VAL A 287 0.47 18.15 4.07
N GLU A 288 -0.65 18.87 4.13
CA GLU A 288 -1.08 19.54 5.36
C GLU A 288 -1.69 18.53 6.33
N ARG A 289 -1.21 18.52 7.56
CA ARG A 289 -1.72 17.67 8.63
C ARG A 289 -1.99 18.48 9.91
N PRO A 290 -3.10 18.19 10.60
CA PRO A 290 -3.40 18.79 11.89
C PRO A 290 -2.52 18.18 12.99
N PHE A 291 -2.23 18.99 14.00
CA PHE A 291 -1.57 18.63 15.25
C PHE A 291 -2.27 19.34 16.41
N ARG A 292 -2.21 18.78 17.61
CA ARG A 292 -2.60 19.49 18.85
C ARG A 292 -1.41 20.25 19.41
N ASP A 293 -1.55 21.56 19.63
CA ASP A 293 -0.54 22.36 20.32
C ASP A 293 -0.59 22.15 21.85
N ALA A 294 0.29 22.83 22.59
CA ALA A 294 0.37 22.72 24.05
C ALA A 294 -0.89 23.22 24.79
N SER A 295 -1.73 24.03 24.14
CA SER A 295 -3.00 24.51 24.67
C SER A 295 -4.18 23.61 24.26
N GLY A 296 -3.94 22.57 23.45
CA GLY A 296 -4.96 21.68 22.90
C GLY A 296 -5.62 22.19 21.63
N ASN A 297 -5.19 23.33 21.06
CA ASN A 297 -5.75 23.84 19.82
C ASN A 297 -5.21 23.06 18.61
N ILE A 298 -5.99 23.00 17.54
CA ILE A 298 -5.54 22.42 16.28
C ILE A 298 -4.67 23.42 15.52
N VAL A 299 -3.44 23.02 15.21
CA VAL A 299 -2.51 23.73 14.32
C VAL A 299 -2.14 22.85 13.14
N THR A 300 -1.92 23.45 11.98
CA THR A 300 -1.51 22.71 10.78
C THR A 300 0.00 22.78 10.57
N ARG A 301 0.61 21.69 10.10
CA ARG A 301 1.97 21.68 9.56
C ARG A 301 2.00 20.97 8.22
N ILE A 302 2.94 21.39 7.38
CA ILE A 302 3.29 20.69 6.15
C ILE A 302 4.28 19.59 6.52
N VAL A 303 3.96 18.35 6.16
CA VAL A 303 4.76 17.16 6.43
C VAL A 303 4.85 16.27 5.20
N PRO A 304 5.85 15.39 5.10
CA PRO A 304 5.90 14.39 4.02
C PRO A 304 4.73 13.42 4.11
N GLY A 305 3.98 13.27 3.02
CA GLY A 305 2.92 12.29 2.84
C GLY A 305 3.40 11.06 2.09
N SER A 306 2.54 10.49 1.24
CA SER A 306 2.86 9.34 0.41
C SER A 306 3.63 9.74 -0.86
N PHE A 307 4.20 8.75 -1.54
CA PHE A 307 4.83 8.92 -2.86
C PHE A 307 4.38 7.83 -3.84
N TYR A 308 4.86 7.93 -5.08
CA TYR A 308 4.59 6.97 -6.14
C TYR A 308 5.90 6.42 -6.68
N GLU A 309 5.94 5.11 -6.89
CA GLU A 309 7.14 4.37 -7.26
C GLU A 309 6.96 3.64 -8.59
N PHE A 310 8.08 3.38 -9.25
CA PHE A 310 8.21 2.62 -10.48
C PHE A 310 9.18 1.46 -10.27
N ILE A 311 8.84 0.30 -10.82
CA ILE A 311 9.67 -0.90 -10.71
C ILE A 311 9.72 -1.66 -12.03
N THR A 312 10.89 -2.19 -12.36
CA THR A 312 11.06 -3.21 -13.39
C THR A 312 11.51 -4.50 -12.72
N ARG A 313 10.82 -5.59 -13.05
CA ARG A 313 11.14 -6.94 -12.58
C ARG A 313 11.54 -7.79 -13.78
N ASP A 314 12.77 -8.29 -13.75
CA ASP A 314 13.25 -9.29 -14.70
C ASP A 314 12.77 -10.69 -14.28
N PRO A 315 12.62 -11.60 -15.24
CA PRO A 315 12.31 -13.00 -14.95
C PRO A 315 13.44 -13.67 -14.15
N LEU A 316 13.05 -14.64 -13.32
CA LEU A 316 13.95 -15.55 -12.67
C LEU A 316 14.76 -16.37 -13.71
N PRO A 317 15.95 -16.88 -13.31
CA PRO A 317 16.73 -17.76 -14.17
C PRO A 317 15.92 -18.98 -14.65
N GLU A 318 16.24 -19.49 -15.83
CA GLU A 318 15.59 -20.67 -16.43
C GLU A 318 15.56 -21.88 -15.51
N THR A 319 16.58 -22.03 -14.64
CA THR A 319 16.67 -23.10 -13.64
C THR A 319 15.54 -23.07 -12.59
N LEU A 320 14.80 -21.98 -12.50
CA LEU A 320 13.65 -21.79 -11.60
C LEU A 320 12.33 -21.61 -12.37
N ALA A 321 12.32 -21.89 -13.68
CA ALA A 321 11.11 -21.84 -14.49
C ALA A 321 10.10 -22.91 -14.03
N THR A 322 8.81 -22.59 -14.16
CA THR A 322 7.72 -23.55 -13.97
C THR A 322 7.26 -24.09 -15.33
N GLU A 323 6.34 -25.07 -15.33
CA GLU A 323 5.74 -25.59 -16.57
C GLU A 323 5.07 -24.50 -17.43
N THR A 324 4.69 -23.38 -16.80
CA THR A 324 4.10 -22.20 -17.42
C THR A 324 5.11 -21.15 -17.90
N GLY A 325 6.42 -21.40 -17.75
CA GLY A 325 7.50 -20.52 -18.20
C GLY A 325 8.29 -19.86 -17.06
N ARG A 326 9.11 -18.86 -17.41
CA ARG A 326 9.92 -18.11 -16.45
C ARG A 326 9.05 -17.11 -15.68
N ARG A 327 9.02 -17.27 -14.36
CA ARG A 327 8.33 -16.39 -13.41
C ARG A 327 9.11 -15.11 -13.15
N LEU A 328 8.44 -14.02 -12.80
CA LEU A 328 9.09 -12.78 -12.38
C LEU A 328 9.83 -12.92 -11.04
N ASP A 329 10.93 -12.18 -10.87
CA ASP A 329 11.56 -12.00 -9.54
C ASP A 329 10.68 -11.07 -8.69
N LEU A 330 9.85 -11.66 -7.84
CA LEU A 330 8.94 -10.95 -6.92
C LEU A 330 9.62 -10.46 -5.63
N GLY A 331 10.91 -10.68 -5.48
CA GLY A 331 11.66 -10.25 -4.30
C GLY A 331 11.72 -8.73 -4.15
N PHE A 332 12.07 -8.30 -2.94
CA PHE A 332 12.47 -6.94 -2.64
C PHE A 332 13.93 -6.99 -2.20
N ASP A 333 14.75 -6.02 -2.59
CA ASP A 333 16.10 -5.96 -2.03
C ASP A 333 16.09 -5.11 -0.78
N SER A 334 16.57 -5.65 0.34
CA SER A 334 16.64 -4.93 1.62
C SER A 334 17.52 -3.67 1.55
N SER A 335 18.54 -3.65 0.69
CA SER A 335 19.39 -2.48 0.47
C SER A 335 18.65 -1.36 -0.28
N ASN A 336 17.76 -1.71 -1.20
CA ASN A 336 16.92 -0.76 -1.93
C ASN A 336 15.69 -0.34 -1.11
N ALA A 337 15.08 -1.25 -0.36
CA ALA A 337 13.99 -0.93 0.56
C ALA A 337 14.40 0.20 1.53
N GLN A 338 15.64 0.16 2.06
CA GLN A 338 16.19 1.24 2.89
C GLN A 338 16.36 2.58 2.14
N GLY A 339 16.67 2.56 0.83
CA GLY A 339 16.84 3.74 0.00
C GLY A 339 15.53 4.45 -0.32
N ILE A 340 14.45 3.68 -0.49
CA ILE A 340 13.09 4.19 -0.71
C ILE A 340 12.55 4.96 0.49
N PHE A 341 12.76 4.48 1.72
CA PHE A 341 12.20 5.14 2.90
C PHE A 341 12.74 6.56 3.16
N LYS A 342 13.88 6.92 2.55
CA LYS A 342 14.39 8.30 2.59
C LYS A 342 13.46 9.32 1.92
N MET A 343 12.45 8.90 1.14
CA MET A 343 11.52 9.84 0.50
C MET A 343 10.55 10.50 1.46
N THR A 344 10.35 9.93 2.64
CA THR A 344 9.55 10.55 3.72
C THR A 344 10.38 11.36 4.70
N ALA A 345 11.70 11.47 4.51
CA ALA A 345 12.51 12.40 5.27
C ALA A 345 12.30 13.81 4.70
N ALA A 346 11.73 14.72 5.50
CA ALA A 346 11.67 16.14 5.12
C ALA A 346 13.09 16.66 4.86
N ALA A 347 13.25 17.47 3.81
CA ALA A 347 14.49 18.19 3.54
C ALA A 347 14.86 19.15 4.70
#